data_AF-A0A8B9M6B4-F1
#
_entry.id   AF-A0A8B9M6B4-F1
#
_cell.length_a   1.000
_cell.length_b   1.000
_cell.length_c   1.000
_cell.angle_alpha   90.00
_cell.angle_beta   90.00
_cell.angle_gamma   90.00
#
_symmetry.space_group_name_H-M   'P 1'
#
loop_
_entity.id
_entity.type
_entity.pdbx_description
1 polymer ?
#
loop_
_entity_poly.entity_id
_entity_poly.type
_entity_poly.pdbx_seq_one_letter_code
_entity_poly.pdbx_strand_id
1 'polypeptide(L)'
;MWSISTVLSSSIQDHLVIRAKNCKTYELVNHLTTLFEKKLITDALNKNQFLKRLEPHQLRDMVECMYERTFQQGSYVIRQGELGNHIFVLKEGSLEVFQQNKLLSSIPVWTTFGELAILYNCTRTASVKAITNVKTWALDREVFQNIMRVTAQTRQEQYRNFLRSVSLLKNLPEDKLTKITDCLEEYYDNGDYIIREGEEGNTFFIIAKGKVSFLGCC
;
A
#
# COMPACT_ATOMS: atom_id res chain seq x y z
N MET A 1 -39.99 15.62 20.91
CA MET A 1 -40.88 14.54 20.41
C MET A 1 -41.27 14.94 19.00
N TRP A 2 -40.79 14.23 17.96
CA TRP A 2 -41.04 14.27 16.49
C TRP A 2 -39.72 13.76 15.87
N SER A 3 -39.46 12.44 15.89
CA SER A 3 -39.74 11.46 14.84
C SER A 3 -39.16 11.85 13.48
N ILE A 4 -38.12 11.15 13.03
CA ILE A 4 -37.72 11.10 11.63
C ILE A 4 -37.80 9.63 11.21
N SER A 5 -38.93 9.30 10.58
CA SER A 5 -39.09 8.12 9.76
C SER A 5 -38.34 8.29 8.44
N THR A 6 -37.55 7.28 8.11
CA THR A 6 -37.32 6.68 6.78
C THR A 6 -37.60 7.53 5.55
N VAL A 7 -36.56 7.83 4.77
CA VAL A 7 -36.64 7.91 3.30
C VAL A 7 -35.58 6.99 2.68
N LEU A 8 -36.08 5.82 2.27
CA LEU A 8 -35.81 5.11 1.02
C LEU A 8 -34.48 5.37 0.31
N SER A 9 -33.69 4.29 0.20
CA SER A 9 -33.29 3.68 -1.08
C SER A 9 -33.38 4.63 -2.28
N SER A 10 -32.25 5.21 -2.68
CA SER A 10 -31.96 5.39 -4.09
C SER A 10 -30.58 4.83 -4.38
N SER A 11 -30.59 3.80 -5.23
CA SER A 11 -29.44 3.38 -6.01
C SER A 11 -28.91 4.60 -6.76
N ILE A 12 -27.83 5.19 -6.24
CA ILE A 12 -26.98 6.07 -7.04
C ILE A 12 -25.67 5.32 -7.21
N GLN A 13 -25.67 4.52 -8.28
CA GLN A 13 -24.47 4.17 -9.02
C GLN A 13 -23.86 5.46 -9.56
N ASP A 14 -23.12 6.19 -8.75
CA ASP A 14 -22.16 7.17 -9.26
C ASP A 14 -20.77 6.75 -8.80
N HIS A 15 -20.27 5.82 -9.60
CA HIS A 15 -18.88 5.55 -9.81
C HIS A 15 -18.11 6.85 -10.06
N LEU A 16 -17.49 7.43 -9.03
CA LEU A 16 -16.28 8.23 -9.28
C LEU A 16 -15.10 7.27 -9.39
N VAL A 17 -15.02 6.62 -10.55
CA VAL A 17 -13.77 6.10 -11.07
C VAL A 17 -12.90 7.32 -11.34
N ILE A 18 -11.88 7.56 -10.51
CA ILE A 18 -10.76 8.43 -10.92
C ILE A 18 -10.03 7.69 -12.04
N ARG A 19 -10.55 7.84 -13.26
CA ARG A 19 -9.87 7.44 -14.48
C ARG A 19 -8.80 8.49 -14.71
N ALA A 20 -7.60 8.21 -14.21
CA ALA A 20 -6.40 8.82 -14.75
C ALA A 20 -6.31 8.38 -16.22
N LYS A 21 -6.64 9.28 -17.16
CA LYS A 21 -6.34 9.05 -18.57
C LYS A 21 -4.82 8.87 -18.69
N ASN A 22 -4.43 7.65 -19.04
CA ASN A 22 -3.07 7.15 -19.32
C ASN A 22 -2.20 6.71 -18.13
N CYS A 23 -2.77 6.12 -17.09
CA CYS A 23 -2.03 5.18 -16.24
C CYS A 23 -2.85 3.89 -16.15
N LYS A 24 -2.28 2.76 -16.57
CA LYS A 24 -2.96 1.46 -16.47
C LYS A 24 -3.47 1.30 -15.04
N THR A 25 -4.77 1.03 -14.92
CA THR A 25 -5.43 0.70 -13.66
C THR A 25 -4.73 -0.52 -13.06
N TYR A 26 -3.80 -0.29 -12.14
CA TYR A 26 -3.53 -1.27 -11.11
C TYR A 26 -4.77 -1.26 -10.23
N GLU A 27 -5.72 -2.15 -10.53
CA GLU A 27 -6.71 -2.53 -9.54
C GLU A 27 -5.93 -2.89 -8.28
N LEU A 28 -6.19 -2.18 -7.19
CA LEU A 28 -5.71 -2.59 -5.87
C LEU A 28 -6.39 -3.93 -5.59
N VAL A 29 -5.78 -5.00 -6.09
CA VAL A 29 -6.19 -6.36 -5.81
C VAL A 29 -5.90 -6.53 -4.34
N ASN A 30 -6.95 -6.48 -3.51
CA ASN A 30 -6.90 -6.84 -2.11
C ASN A 30 -6.44 -8.30 -2.02
N HIS A 31 -5.14 -8.52 -2.03
CA HIS A 31 -4.55 -9.80 -1.70
C HIS A 31 -4.75 -9.98 -0.20
N LEU A 32 -5.32 -11.11 0.21
CA LEU A 32 -5.68 -11.45 1.59
C LEU A 32 -4.41 -11.62 2.45
N THR A 33 -3.70 -10.53 2.74
CA THR A 33 -2.54 -10.48 3.62
C THR A 33 -3.02 -10.28 5.04
N THR A 34 -2.63 -11.15 5.96
CA THR A 34 -2.99 -11.00 7.37
C THR A 34 -2.31 -9.77 7.99
N LEU A 35 -2.90 -9.15 9.03
CA LEU A 35 -2.27 -8.03 9.76
C LEU A 35 -0.86 -8.39 10.27
N PHE A 36 -0.67 -9.66 10.66
CA PHE A 36 0.62 -10.18 11.07
C PHE A 36 1.65 -10.17 9.93
N GLU A 37 1.27 -10.63 8.74
CA GLU A 37 2.14 -10.59 7.57
C GLU A 37 2.45 -9.16 7.12
N LYS A 38 1.47 -8.25 7.16
CA LYS A 38 1.70 -6.82 6.87
C LYS A 38 2.79 -6.25 7.76
N LYS A 39 2.78 -6.57 9.06
CA LYS A 39 3.84 -6.17 10.00
C LYS A 39 5.21 -6.75 9.60
N LEU A 40 5.28 -8.04 9.27
CA LEU A 40 6.53 -8.69 8.90
C LEU A 40 7.11 -8.15 7.58
N ILE A 41 6.27 -7.85 6.59
CA ILE A 41 6.68 -7.19 5.34
C ILE A 41 7.21 -5.80 5.65
N THR A 42 6.50 -5.02 6.48
CA THR A 42 6.92 -3.68 6.90
C THR A 42 8.29 -3.71 7.58
N ASP A 43 8.50 -4.66 8.49
CA ASP A 43 9.80 -4.87 9.16
C ASP A 43 10.90 -5.24 8.18
N ALA A 44 10.62 -6.10 7.19
CA ALA A 44 11.57 -6.50 6.16
C ALA A 44 12.00 -5.33 5.26
N LEU A 45 11.05 -4.46 4.89
CA LEU A 45 11.32 -3.25 4.11
C LEU A 45 12.16 -2.26 4.92
N ASN A 46 11.79 -2.00 6.19
CA ASN A 46 12.53 -1.11 7.09
C ASN A 46 13.96 -1.60 7.41
N LYS A 47 14.18 -2.91 7.46
CA LYS A 47 15.54 -3.47 7.67
C LYS A 47 16.45 -3.27 6.45
N ASN A 48 15.90 -3.18 5.24
CA ASN A 48 16.68 -3.02 4.02
C ASN A 48 17.34 -1.65 3.97
N GLN A 49 18.67 -1.60 3.91
CA GLN A 49 19.44 -0.35 3.99
C GLN A 49 19.11 0.68 2.90
N PHE A 50 18.62 0.23 1.75
CA PHE A 50 18.28 1.10 0.63
C PHE A 50 16.83 1.62 0.70
N LEU A 51 16.00 1.05 1.57
CA LEU A 51 14.58 1.42 1.75
C LEU A 51 14.29 2.05 3.14
N LYS A 52 15.32 2.27 3.97
CA LYS A 52 15.18 2.82 5.34
C LYS A 52 14.63 4.24 5.45
N ARG A 53 14.61 4.99 4.35
CA ARG A 53 14.19 6.40 4.33
C ARG A 53 12.81 6.61 3.71
N LEU A 54 12.04 5.54 3.56
CA LEU A 54 10.67 5.62 3.10
C LEU A 54 9.80 6.29 4.15
N GLU A 55 8.92 7.19 3.71
CA GLU A 55 7.92 7.76 4.60
C GLU A 55 6.90 6.70 5.02
N PRO A 56 6.30 6.79 6.22
CA PRO A 56 5.37 5.77 6.73
C PRO A 56 4.24 5.42 5.77
N HIS A 57 3.71 6.43 5.06
CA HIS A 57 2.67 6.24 4.08
C HIS A 57 3.15 5.43 2.85
N GLN A 58 4.39 5.61 2.40
CA GLN A 58 4.94 4.90 1.25
C GLN A 58 5.10 3.43 1.58
N LEU A 59 5.56 3.13 2.79
CA LEU A 59 5.64 1.77 3.30
C LEU A 59 4.26 1.11 3.33
N ARG A 60 3.24 1.80 3.85
CA ARG A 60 1.86 1.29 3.84
C ARG A 60 1.40 1.00 2.42
N ASP A 61 1.53 1.95 1.51
CA ASP A 61 1.11 1.78 0.11
C ASP A 61 1.85 0.63 -0.57
N MET A 62 3.16 0.46 -0.30
CA MET A 62 3.93 -0.68 -0.81
C MET A 62 3.37 -2.01 -0.28
N VAL A 63 3.17 -2.11 1.04
CA VAL A 63 2.68 -3.33 1.69
C VAL A 63 1.29 -3.72 1.18
N GLU A 64 0.38 -2.75 1.01
CA GLU A 64 -0.96 -3.00 0.45
C GLU A 64 -0.92 -3.45 -1.01
N CYS A 65 0.09 -3.04 -1.78
CA CYS A 65 0.23 -3.42 -3.18
C CYS A 65 1.05 -4.70 -3.39
N MET A 66 1.62 -5.28 -2.33
CA MET A 66 2.38 -6.53 -2.45
C MET A 66 1.46 -7.73 -2.62
N TYR A 67 1.89 -8.70 -3.42
CA TYR A 67 1.13 -9.92 -3.69
C TYR A 67 2.00 -11.17 -3.59
N GLU A 68 1.38 -12.30 -3.24
CA GLU A 68 2.11 -13.55 -3.10
C GLU A 68 2.47 -14.16 -4.46
N ARG A 69 3.71 -14.66 -4.56
CA ARG A 69 4.19 -15.47 -5.67
C ARG A 69 4.85 -16.74 -5.12
N THR A 70 4.67 -17.84 -5.84
CA THR A 70 5.25 -19.13 -5.49
C THR A 70 6.24 -19.59 -6.55
N PHE A 71 7.30 -20.26 -6.11
CA PHE A 71 8.38 -20.75 -6.95
C PHE A 71 8.71 -22.19 -6.54
N GLN A 72 8.84 -23.07 -7.53
CA GLN A 72 9.20 -24.46 -7.29
C GLN A 72 10.69 -24.59 -6.98
N GLN A 73 11.07 -25.60 -6.21
CA GLN A 73 12.46 -25.96 -6.00
C GLN A 73 13.24 -26.05 -7.32
N GLY A 74 14.45 -25.51 -7.33
CA GLY A 74 15.35 -25.48 -8.48
C GLY A 74 15.10 -24.33 -9.46
N SER A 75 13.96 -23.64 -9.38
CA SER A 75 13.66 -22.50 -10.24
C SER A 75 14.43 -21.24 -9.86
N TYR A 76 14.59 -20.32 -10.81
CA TYR A 76 15.16 -18.99 -10.56
C TYR A 76 14.05 -17.99 -10.31
N VAL A 77 14.11 -17.30 -9.17
CA VAL A 77 13.26 -16.15 -8.86
C VAL A 77 13.77 -14.92 -9.61
N ILE A 78 15.10 -14.79 -9.69
CA ILE A 78 15.81 -13.73 -10.40
C ILE A 78 16.94 -14.38 -11.19
N ARG A 79 17.15 -13.96 -12.45
CA ARG A 79 18.36 -14.30 -13.20
C ARG A 79 19.21 -13.06 -13.41
N GLN A 80 20.52 -13.21 -13.20
CA GLN A 80 21.50 -12.17 -13.45
C GLN A 80 21.41 -11.68 -14.90
N GLY A 81 21.53 -10.36 -15.10
CA GLY A 81 21.48 -9.73 -16.43
C GLY A 81 20.07 -9.42 -16.94
N GLU A 82 19.02 -10.00 -16.35
CA GLU A 82 17.65 -9.66 -16.72
C GLU A 82 17.24 -8.26 -16.24
N LEU A 83 16.18 -7.72 -16.80
CA LEU A 83 15.58 -6.47 -16.31
C LEU A 83 14.93 -6.70 -14.94
N GLY A 84 15.22 -5.80 -14.00
CA GLY A 84 14.56 -5.80 -12.70
C GLY A 84 13.14 -5.28 -12.80
N ASN A 85 12.15 -6.17 -12.68
CA ASN A 85 10.73 -5.81 -12.78
C ASN A 85 9.98 -5.88 -11.44
N HIS A 86 10.56 -6.49 -10.41
CA HIS A 86 9.92 -6.68 -9.10
C HIS A 86 10.92 -6.53 -7.95
N ILE A 87 10.45 -6.00 -6.81
CA ILE A 87 11.04 -6.13 -5.48
C ILE A 87 10.37 -7.31 -4.78
N PHE A 88 11.09 -8.07 -3.97
CA PHE A 88 10.54 -9.22 -3.25
C PHE A 88 10.83 -9.16 -1.76
N VAL A 89 9.98 -9.82 -0.97
CA VAL A 89 10.27 -10.23 0.41
C VAL A 89 10.06 -11.73 0.51
N LEU A 90 11.06 -12.46 1.03
CA LEU A 90 10.95 -13.91 1.22
C LEU A 90 9.97 -14.21 2.36
N LYS A 91 8.90 -14.97 2.10
CA LYS A 91 7.90 -15.38 3.11
C LYS A 91 8.17 -16.78 3.65
N GLU A 92 8.53 -17.72 2.79
CA GLU A 92 8.71 -19.13 3.15
C GLU A 92 9.70 -19.80 2.20
N GLY A 93 10.46 -20.77 2.70
CA GLY A 93 11.43 -21.56 1.94
C GLY A 93 12.85 -21.00 2.01
N SER A 94 13.74 -21.57 1.19
CA SER A 94 15.17 -21.21 1.14
C SER A 94 15.58 -20.73 -0.24
N LEU A 95 16.30 -19.61 -0.27
CA LEU A 95 16.86 -18.99 -1.47
C LEU A 95 18.37 -18.84 -1.33
N GLU A 96 19.08 -19.06 -2.44
CA GLU A 96 20.51 -18.81 -2.56
C GLU A 96 20.80 -17.81 -3.67
N VAL A 97 21.79 -16.95 -3.43
CA VAL A 97 22.25 -15.90 -4.34
C VAL A 97 23.52 -16.34 -5.04
N PHE A 98 23.53 -16.24 -6.37
CA PHE A 98 24.66 -16.60 -7.21
C PHE A 98 25.06 -15.42 -8.08
N GLN A 99 26.36 -15.18 -8.21
CA GLN A 99 26.90 -14.22 -9.17
C GLN A 99 28.00 -14.91 -9.98
N GLN A 100 27.89 -14.86 -11.31
CA GLN A 100 28.85 -15.55 -12.20
C GLN A 100 29.06 -17.03 -11.80
N ASN A 101 27.96 -17.74 -11.49
CA ASN A 101 27.93 -19.13 -11.01
C ASN A 101 28.61 -19.40 -9.64
N LYS A 102 29.09 -18.38 -8.94
CA LYS A 102 29.61 -18.51 -7.57
C LYS A 102 28.49 -18.25 -6.56
N LEU A 103 28.33 -19.16 -5.58
CA LEU A 103 27.44 -18.95 -4.43
C LEU A 103 27.98 -17.80 -3.57
N LEU A 104 27.13 -16.81 -3.31
CA LEU A 104 27.46 -15.65 -2.49
C LEU A 104 26.91 -15.79 -1.07
N SER A 105 25.62 -16.09 -0.94
CA SER A 105 24.93 -16.20 0.34
C SER A 105 23.56 -16.86 0.20
N SER A 106 22.94 -17.19 1.33
CA SER A 106 21.50 -17.47 1.41
C SER A 106 20.70 -16.21 1.78
N ILE A 107 19.40 -16.21 1.51
CA ILE A 107 18.47 -15.14 1.92
C ILE A 107 17.62 -15.63 3.09
N PRO A 108 17.68 -14.98 4.26
CA PRO A 108 16.81 -15.31 5.39
C PRO A 108 15.35 -15.00 5.09
N VAL A 109 14.43 -15.75 5.70
CA VAL A 109 13.00 -15.44 5.64
C VAL A 109 12.74 -14.05 6.24
N TRP A 110 11.76 -13.34 5.68
CA TRP A 110 11.43 -11.93 5.96
C TRP A 110 12.56 -10.96 5.64
N THR A 111 13.30 -11.25 4.56
CA THR A 111 14.32 -10.36 4.01
C THR A 111 13.90 -9.86 2.64
N THR A 112 14.05 -8.55 2.42
CA THR A 112 13.84 -7.89 1.14
C THR A 112 14.98 -8.21 0.18
N PHE A 113 14.68 -8.52 -1.08
CA PHE A 113 15.67 -8.76 -2.13
C PHE A 113 15.17 -8.33 -3.52
N GLY A 114 16.11 -8.14 -4.45
CA GLY A 114 15.80 -7.74 -5.83
C GLY A 114 15.51 -6.23 -6.00
N GLU A 115 15.67 -5.44 -4.95
CA GLU A 115 15.48 -3.99 -4.95
C GLU A 115 16.54 -3.25 -5.78
N LEU A 116 17.78 -3.74 -5.82
CA LEU A 116 18.91 -3.02 -6.41
C LEU A 116 18.70 -2.66 -7.88
N ALA A 117 18.20 -3.59 -8.68
CA ALA A 117 17.96 -3.37 -10.11
C ALA A 117 16.92 -2.26 -10.36
N ILE A 118 15.97 -2.09 -9.45
CA ILE A 118 14.93 -1.06 -9.53
C ILE A 118 15.47 0.27 -9.03
N LEU A 119 16.15 0.28 -7.89
CA LEU A 119 16.69 1.49 -7.26
C LEU A 119 17.80 2.15 -8.09
N TYR A 120 18.69 1.35 -8.68
CA TYR A 120 19.82 1.85 -9.48
C TYR A 120 19.55 1.83 -10.98
N ASN A 121 18.32 1.52 -11.41
CA ASN A 121 17.93 1.42 -12.81
C ASN A 121 18.93 0.59 -13.66
N CYS A 122 19.27 -0.59 -13.17
CA CYS A 122 20.22 -1.49 -13.81
C CYS A 122 19.62 -2.89 -13.99
N THR A 123 20.36 -3.79 -14.65
CA THR A 123 19.99 -5.20 -14.73
C THR A 123 20.20 -5.89 -13.39
N ARG A 124 19.59 -7.07 -13.21
CA ARG A 124 19.80 -7.93 -12.04
C ARG A 124 21.28 -8.23 -11.86
N THR A 125 21.83 -7.88 -10.70
CA THR A 125 23.27 -7.97 -10.40
C THR A 125 23.73 -9.39 -10.04
N ALA A 126 22.79 -10.24 -9.63
CA ALA A 126 22.98 -11.63 -9.26
C ALA A 126 21.71 -12.44 -9.59
N SER A 127 21.86 -13.76 -9.69
CA SER A 127 20.76 -14.70 -9.78
C SER A 127 20.32 -15.12 -8.37
N VAL A 128 19.03 -15.40 -8.20
CA VAL A 128 18.46 -15.92 -6.95
C VAL A 128 17.69 -17.19 -7.27
N LYS A 129 18.09 -18.31 -6.67
CA LYS A 129 17.57 -19.65 -6.96
C LYS A 129 16.83 -20.22 -5.74
N ALA A 130 15.68 -20.84 -5.99
CA ALA A 130 14.90 -21.58 -5.01
C ALA A 130 15.57 -22.92 -4.70
N ILE A 131 15.97 -23.11 -3.44
CA ILE A 131 16.56 -24.37 -2.95
C ILE A 131 15.48 -25.32 -2.44
N THR A 132 14.35 -24.77 -1.99
CA THR A 132 13.11 -25.48 -1.68
C THR A 132 11.97 -24.89 -2.52
N ASN A 133 10.74 -25.38 -2.35
CA ASN A 133 9.57 -24.59 -2.73
C ASN A 133 9.58 -23.29 -1.90
N VAL A 134 9.32 -22.17 -2.56
CA VAL A 134 9.46 -20.83 -1.99
C VAL A 134 8.18 -20.02 -2.22
N LYS A 135 7.80 -19.23 -1.21
CA LYS A 135 6.77 -18.19 -1.32
C LYS A 135 7.41 -16.83 -1.06
N THR A 136 7.02 -15.84 -1.85
CA THR A 136 7.50 -14.46 -1.72
C THR A 136 6.34 -13.50 -1.78
N TRP A 137 6.45 -12.36 -1.11
CA TRP A 137 5.71 -11.16 -1.49
C TRP A 137 6.45 -10.45 -2.61
N ALA A 138 5.74 -9.98 -3.63
CA ALA A 138 6.30 -9.25 -4.76
C ALA A 138 5.64 -7.87 -4.89
N LEU A 139 6.44 -6.86 -5.24
CA LEU A 139 5.98 -5.52 -5.61
C LEU A 139 6.49 -5.18 -7.01
N ASP A 140 5.58 -4.78 -7.89
CA ASP A 140 5.93 -4.40 -9.25
C ASP A 140 6.74 -3.10 -9.30
N ARG A 141 7.68 -3.02 -10.23
CA ARG A 141 8.53 -1.84 -10.44
C ARG A 141 7.71 -0.58 -10.71
N GLU A 142 6.70 -0.66 -11.57
CA GLU A 142 5.88 0.50 -11.93
C GLU A 142 5.09 1.01 -10.72
N VAL A 143 4.58 0.10 -9.88
CA VAL A 143 3.90 0.45 -8.63
C VAL A 143 4.87 1.12 -7.66
N PHE A 144 6.06 0.54 -7.44
CA PHE A 144 7.10 1.16 -6.63
C PHE A 144 7.45 2.58 -7.12
N GLN A 145 7.69 2.75 -8.42
CA GLN A 145 8.01 4.05 -9.02
C GLN A 145 6.88 5.06 -8.85
N ASN A 146 5.62 4.62 -8.99
CA ASN A 146 4.47 5.48 -8.75
C ASN A 146 4.38 5.92 -7.30
N ILE A 147 4.53 5.01 -6.33
CA ILE A 147 4.54 5.35 -4.89
C ILE A 147 5.67 6.32 -4.58
N MET A 148 6.86 6.14 -5.16
CA MET A 148 7.99 7.06 -5.00
C MET A 148 7.77 8.43 -5.66
N ARG A 149 7.02 8.47 -6.76
CA ARG A 149 6.74 9.72 -7.49
C ARG A 149 5.60 10.54 -6.87
N VAL A 150 4.72 9.92 -6.08
CA VAL A 150 3.69 10.67 -5.34
C VAL A 150 4.38 11.55 -4.32
N THR A 151 4.57 12.81 -4.69
CA THR A 151 5.13 13.85 -3.83
C THR A 151 4.07 14.33 -2.84
N ALA A 152 4.52 14.93 -1.74
CA ALA A 152 3.63 15.63 -0.79
C ALA A 152 2.68 16.62 -1.51
N GLN A 153 3.13 17.28 -2.58
CA GLN A 153 2.31 18.19 -3.38
C GLN A 153 1.17 17.48 -4.12
N THR A 154 1.46 16.33 -4.75
CA THR A 154 0.42 15.53 -5.42
C THR A 154 -0.65 15.07 -4.44
N ARG A 155 -0.24 14.70 -3.22
CA ARG A 155 -1.19 14.33 -2.15
C ARG A 155 -2.01 15.51 -1.66
N GLN A 156 -1.36 16.64 -1.41
CA GLN A 156 -2.03 17.85 -0.97
C GLN A 156 -3.13 18.25 -1.97
N GLU A 157 -2.83 18.15 -3.27
CA GLU A 157 -3.81 18.38 -4.34
C GLU A 157 -4.94 17.34 -4.33
N GLN A 158 -4.66 16.06 -4.06
CA GLN A 158 -5.70 15.03 -3.96
C GLN A 158 -6.65 15.25 -2.78
N TYR A 159 -6.13 15.51 -1.59
CA TYR A 159 -6.94 15.81 -0.42
C TYR A 159 -7.73 17.10 -0.58
N ARG A 160 -7.09 18.13 -1.13
CA ARG A 160 -7.76 19.36 -1.51
C ARG A 160 -8.95 19.12 -2.43
N ASN A 161 -8.76 18.38 -3.52
CA ASN A 161 -9.83 18.07 -4.46
C ASN A 161 -10.95 17.25 -3.81
N PHE A 162 -10.59 16.30 -2.94
CA PHE A 162 -11.55 15.55 -2.15
C PHE A 162 -12.37 16.45 -1.21
N LEU A 163 -11.72 17.29 -0.41
CA LEU A 163 -12.41 18.21 0.50
C LEU A 163 -13.31 19.19 -0.28
N ARG A 164 -12.88 19.64 -1.47
CA ARG A 164 -13.71 20.47 -2.35
C ARG A 164 -14.93 19.75 -2.89
N SER A 165 -14.89 18.42 -3.02
CA SER A 165 -16.04 17.61 -3.43
C SER A 165 -17.10 17.46 -2.32
N VAL A 166 -16.70 17.63 -1.05
CA VAL A 166 -17.62 17.59 0.08
C VAL A 166 -18.42 18.90 0.14
N SER A 167 -19.74 18.79 0.04
CA SER A 167 -20.66 19.95 -0.03
C SER A 167 -20.49 20.95 1.12
N LEU A 168 -20.15 20.46 2.32
CA LEU A 168 -19.88 21.28 3.51
C LEU A 168 -18.59 22.12 3.38
N LEU A 169 -17.58 21.63 2.65
CA LEU A 169 -16.22 22.19 2.62
C LEU A 169 -15.87 22.84 1.27
N LYS A 170 -16.71 22.65 0.23
CA LYS A 170 -16.48 23.13 -1.14
C LYS A 170 -16.15 24.62 -1.26
N ASN A 171 -16.68 25.45 -0.37
CA ASN A 171 -16.56 26.92 -0.42
C ASN A 171 -15.57 27.48 0.61
N LEU A 172 -14.79 26.63 1.29
CA LEU A 172 -13.82 27.11 2.28
C LEU A 172 -12.73 27.98 1.63
N PRO A 173 -12.31 29.07 2.29
CA PRO A 173 -11.12 29.81 1.87
C PRO A 173 -9.88 28.93 1.81
N GLU A 174 -8.96 29.32 0.93
CA GLU A 174 -7.79 28.54 0.59
C GLU A 174 -6.86 28.27 1.78
N ASP A 175 -6.60 29.31 2.57
CA ASP A 175 -5.77 29.26 3.77
C ASP A 175 -6.34 28.32 4.84
N LYS A 176 -7.68 28.20 4.92
CA LYS A 176 -8.35 27.29 5.84
C LYS A 176 -8.26 25.85 5.35
N LEU A 177 -8.43 25.64 4.04
CA LEU A 177 -8.37 24.32 3.44
C LEU A 177 -6.97 23.70 3.56
N THR A 178 -5.93 24.50 3.34
CA THR A 178 -4.53 24.06 3.54
C THR A 178 -4.29 23.59 4.96
N LYS A 179 -4.71 24.37 5.97
CA LYS A 179 -4.58 23.99 7.39
C LYS A 179 -5.28 22.68 7.73
N ILE A 180 -6.44 22.42 7.13
CA ILE A 180 -7.15 21.14 7.31
C ILE A 180 -6.33 20.02 6.64
N THR A 181 -5.87 20.24 5.42
CA THR A 181 -5.13 19.25 4.62
C THR A 181 -3.84 18.81 5.32
N ASP A 182 -3.18 19.74 6.02
CA ASP A 182 -1.96 19.48 6.78
C ASP A 182 -2.19 18.62 8.05
N CYS A 183 -3.45 18.42 8.47
CA CYS A 183 -3.82 17.68 9.68
C CYS A 183 -4.58 16.36 9.40
N LEU A 184 -4.81 15.99 8.14
CA LEU A 184 -5.57 14.79 7.78
C LEU A 184 -4.69 13.53 7.78
N GLU A 185 -4.51 12.89 8.93
CA GLU A 185 -3.74 11.63 9.03
C GLU A 185 -4.30 10.62 10.03
N GLU A 186 -5.52 10.12 9.83
CA GLU A 186 -6.01 8.97 10.59
C GLU A 186 -6.50 7.83 9.69
N TYR A 187 -5.97 6.64 9.96
CA TYR A 187 -6.31 5.39 9.30
C TYR A 187 -6.85 4.42 10.34
N TYR A 188 -7.91 3.71 9.98
CA TYR A 188 -8.57 2.73 10.82
C TYR A 188 -8.55 1.38 10.10
N ASP A 189 -8.12 0.33 10.80
CA ASP A 189 -8.14 -1.03 10.32
C ASP A 189 -9.56 -1.63 10.43
N ASN A 190 -9.80 -2.74 9.72
CA ASN A 190 -11.09 -3.42 9.80
C ASN A 190 -11.32 -3.98 11.21
N GLY A 191 -12.43 -3.57 11.83
CA GLY A 191 -12.78 -3.92 13.20
C GLY A 191 -12.44 -2.82 14.23
N ASP A 192 -11.73 -1.76 13.81
CA ASP A 192 -11.50 -0.61 14.67
C ASP A 192 -12.81 0.16 14.91
N TYR A 193 -12.98 0.58 16.16
CA TYR A 193 -14.06 1.49 16.54
C TYR A 193 -13.58 2.92 16.32
N ILE A 194 -14.16 3.61 15.34
CA ILE A 194 -13.83 5.00 14.99
C ILE A 194 -14.42 5.97 16.03
N ILE A 195 -15.64 5.69 16.50
CA ILE A 195 -16.35 6.44 17.53
C ILE A 195 -17.07 5.43 18.43
N ARG A 196 -17.04 5.59 19.75
CA ARG A 196 -17.85 4.77 20.67
C ARG A 196 -18.98 5.57 21.30
N GLU A 197 -20.11 4.90 21.52
CA GLU A 197 -21.24 5.49 22.22
C GLU A 197 -20.86 5.85 23.67
N GLY A 198 -21.24 7.06 24.10
CA GLY A 198 -20.93 7.58 25.43
C GLY A 198 -19.59 8.31 25.53
N GLU A 199 -18.76 8.32 24.48
CA GLU A 199 -17.54 9.12 24.43
C GLU A 199 -17.85 10.59 24.11
N GLU A 200 -17.03 11.50 24.66
CA GLU A 200 -17.16 12.93 24.41
C GLU A 200 -16.71 13.25 22.97
N GLY A 201 -17.64 13.72 22.14
CA GLY A 201 -17.40 14.00 20.73
C GLY A 201 -16.76 15.38 20.49
N ASN A 202 -15.44 15.42 20.28
CA ASN A 202 -14.72 16.64 19.91
C ASN A 202 -14.07 16.58 18.51
N THR A 203 -14.25 15.47 17.79
CA THR A 203 -13.59 15.19 16.51
C THR A 203 -14.61 15.02 15.39
N PHE A 204 -14.34 15.61 14.23
CA PHE A 204 -15.15 15.47 13.03
C PHE A 204 -14.43 14.57 12.02
N PHE A 205 -15.13 13.53 11.56
CA PHE A 205 -14.58 12.55 10.62
C PHE A 205 -15.19 12.73 9.23
N ILE A 206 -14.33 12.62 8.21
CA ILE A 206 -14.75 12.53 6.81
C ILE A 206 -14.19 11.24 6.25
N ILE A 207 -15.06 10.37 5.74
CA ILE A 207 -14.62 9.12 5.13
C ILE A 207 -14.08 9.43 3.74
N ALA A 208 -12.76 9.53 3.61
CA ALA A 208 -12.09 9.72 2.33
C ALA A 208 -12.12 8.43 1.48
N LYS A 209 -11.99 7.27 2.12
CA LYS A 209 -11.98 5.96 1.48
C LYS A 209 -12.47 4.88 2.45
N GLY A 210 -13.18 3.89 1.91
CA GLY A 210 -13.67 2.75 2.69
C GLY A 210 -15.16 2.86 3.03
N LYS A 211 -15.62 1.96 3.89
CA LYS A 211 -16.99 1.93 4.41
C LYS A 211 -16.91 1.73 5.92
N VAL A 212 -17.81 2.39 6.63
CA VAL A 212 -17.98 2.23 8.08
C VAL A 212 -19.36 1.66 8.33
N SER A 213 -19.49 0.83 9.36
CA SER A 213 -20.77 0.27 9.80
C SER A 213 -21.12 0.86 11.17
N PHE A 214 -22.36 1.32 11.31
CA PHE A 214 -22.90 1.70 12.60
C PHE A 214 -23.34 0.44 13.36
N LEU A 215 -22.79 0.24 14.55
CA LEU A 215 -23.17 -0.86 15.45
C LEU A 215 -24.00 -0.26 16.58
N GLY A 216 -25.32 -0.25 16.40
CA GLY A 216 -26.28 0.13 17.44
C GLY A 216 -27.33 -0.95 17.60
N CYS A 217 -27.86 -1.14 18.81
CA CYS A 217 -29.01 -2.00 19.04
C CYS A 217 -30.25 -1.38 18.36
N CYS A 218 -30.95 -2.18 17.55
CA CYS A 218 -32.29 -1.88 17.07
C CYS A 218 -33.29 -1.70 18.21
#